data_AF-A0A2S7TRH9-F1
#
_entry.id   AF-A0A2S7TRH9-F1
#
_cell.length_a   1.000
_cell.length_b   1.000
_cell.length_c   1.000
_cell.angle_alpha   90.00
_cell.angle_beta   90.00
_cell.angle_gamma   90.00
#
_symmetry.space_group_name_H-M   'P 1'
#
loop_
_entity.id
_entity.type
_entity.pdbx_description
1 polymer ?
#
loop_
_entity_poly.entity_id
_entity_poly.type
_entity_poly.pdbx_seq_one_letter_code
_entity_poly.pdbx_strand_id
1 'polypeptide(L)'
;MCLKPFRLKYGGAIVFILLVSLLTALVVSVLKAQSVHSCPWDLKLYGGTADYFRLFQNTRVVANPGPGKCFPSGHASTAFMWIVLLYSPMPWLRQHRSTMTIAVLLMGGLAGGVQIAKGAHFVSHVLATTWLCWGVTLFALAAQNELSKHWCAACKRHFQPRKST
;
A
#
# COMPACT_ATOMS: atom_id res chain seq x y z
N MET A 1 -33.12 -12.36 -4.94
CA MET A 1 -31.75 -12.22 -5.51
C MET A 1 -31.70 -10.93 -6.30
N CYS A 2 -31.11 -9.87 -5.76
CA CYS A 2 -30.91 -8.63 -6.52
C CYS A 2 -29.71 -8.84 -7.46
N LEU A 3 -29.98 -9.22 -8.71
CA LEU A 3 -28.98 -9.25 -9.77
C LEU A 3 -28.51 -7.82 -10.01
N LYS A 4 -27.47 -7.37 -9.30
CA LYS A 4 -26.79 -6.12 -9.69
C LYS A 4 -26.33 -6.27 -11.14
N PRO A 5 -26.61 -5.31 -12.03
CA PRO A 5 -26.18 -5.37 -13.42
C PRO A 5 -24.67 -5.61 -13.47
N PHE A 6 -24.23 -6.43 -14.42
CA PHE A 6 -22.82 -6.75 -14.66
C PHE A 6 -21.93 -5.48 -14.60
N ARG A 7 -22.37 -4.36 -15.22
CA ARG A 7 -21.69 -3.05 -15.18
C ARG A 7 -21.48 -2.44 -13.78
N LEU A 8 -22.45 -2.57 -12.86
CA LEU A 8 -22.33 -2.08 -11.48
C LEU A 8 -21.34 -2.92 -10.65
N LYS A 9 -21.15 -4.20 -11.01
CA LYS A 9 -20.25 -5.11 -10.30
C LYS A 9 -18.78 -4.84 -10.64
N TYR A 10 -18.45 -4.57 -11.90
CA TYR A 10 -17.07 -4.22 -12.30
C TYR A 10 -16.72 -2.77 -11.96
N GLY A 11 -17.66 -1.82 -12.09
CA GLY A 11 -17.43 -0.43 -11.72
C GLY A 11 -17.02 -0.27 -10.25
N GLY A 12 -17.72 -0.94 -9.33
CA GLY A 12 -17.36 -0.94 -7.91
C GLY A 12 -15.99 -1.55 -7.62
N ALA A 13 -15.59 -2.59 -8.35
CA ALA A 13 -14.29 -3.22 -8.19
C ALA A 13 -13.15 -2.32 -8.71
N ILE A 14 -13.34 -1.61 -9.84
CA ILE A 14 -12.36 -0.65 -10.36
C ILE A 14 -12.19 0.51 -9.38
N VAL A 15 -13.30 1.10 -8.91
CA VAL A 15 -13.26 2.19 -7.92
C VAL A 15 -12.56 1.75 -6.65
N PHE A 16 -12.85 0.55 -6.15
CA PHE A 16 -12.17 -0.01 -4.98
C PHE A 16 -10.65 -0.12 -5.20
N ILE A 17 -10.21 -0.69 -6.33
CA ILE A 17 -8.79 -0.79 -6.68
C ILE A 17 -8.14 0.60 -6.69
N LEU A 18 -8.73 1.58 -7.39
CA LEU A 18 -8.15 2.91 -7.51
C LEU A 18 -8.07 3.63 -6.17
N LEU A 19 -9.12 3.54 -5.33
CA LEU A 19 -9.14 4.15 -4.01
C LEU A 19 -8.10 3.53 -3.08
N VAL A 20 -7.95 2.20 -3.09
CA VAL A 20 -6.95 1.52 -2.25
C VAL A 20 -5.55 1.80 -2.75
N SER A 21 -5.30 1.78 -4.06
CA SER A 21 -4.00 2.18 -4.63
C SER A 21 -3.65 3.61 -4.22
N LEU A 22 -4.59 4.57 -4.34
CA LEU A 22 -4.38 5.95 -3.92
C LEU A 22 -4.11 6.06 -2.41
N LEU A 23 -4.89 5.35 -1.59
CA LEU A 23 -4.71 5.32 -0.14
C LEU A 23 -3.33 4.78 0.24
N THR A 24 -2.88 3.68 -0.37
CA THR A 24 -1.56 3.10 -0.09
C THR A 24 -0.43 4.08 -0.43
N ALA A 25 -0.50 4.76 -1.58
CA ALA A 25 0.48 5.76 -1.98
C ALA A 25 0.47 6.97 -1.04
N LEU A 26 -0.72 7.41 -0.60
CA LEU A 26 -0.86 8.51 0.34
C LEU A 26 -0.28 8.18 1.71
N VAL A 27 -0.55 6.98 2.24
CA VAL A 27 0.04 6.52 3.52
C VAL A 27 1.56 6.53 3.45
N VAL A 28 2.16 5.98 2.38
CA VAL A 28 3.62 6.00 2.20
C VAL A 28 4.15 7.43 2.10
N SER A 29 3.46 8.31 1.36
CA SER A 29 3.85 9.72 1.20
C SER A 29 3.84 10.48 2.53
N VAL A 30 2.79 10.30 3.34
CA VAL A 30 2.67 10.94 4.66
C VAL A 30 3.76 10.43 5.61
N LEU A 31 3.97 9.11 5.67
CA LEU A 31 5.03 8.53 6.50
C LEU A 31 6.42 9.01 6.07
N LYS A 32 6.67 9.11 4.76
CA LYS A 32 7.91 9.65 4.21
C LYS A 32 8.09 11.12 4.62
N ALA A 33 7.05 11.94 4.51
CA ALA A 33 7.11 13.35 4.85
C ALA A 33 7.44 13.61 6.33
N GLN A 34 7.03 12.71 7.22
CA GLN A 34 7.28 12.77 8.67
C GLN A 34 8.61 12.11 9.10
N SER A 35 9.31 11.48 8.16
CA SER A 35 10.49 10.69 8.48
C SER A 35 11.72 11.55 8.66
N VAL A 36 12.46 11.28 9.73
CA VAL A 36 13.76 11.91 10.02
C VAL A 36 14.94 11.15 9.40
N HIS A 37 14.70 9.97 8.82
CA HIS A 37 15.77 9.16 8.21
C HIS A 37 16.26 9.80 6.91
N SER A 38 17.55 10.09 6.85
CA SER A 38 18.22 10.62 5.66
C SER A 38 18.63 9.51 4.69
N CYS A 39 18.88 9.89 3.43
CA CYS A 39 19.26 8.93 2.40
C CYS A 39 20.71 8.49 2.54
N PRO A 40 21.08 7.28 2.05
CA PRO A 40 22.44 6.78 2.18
C PRO A 40 23.50 7.77 1.68
N TRP A 41 23.30 8.42 0.53
CA TRP A 41 24.25 9.43 0.02
C TRP A 41 24.44 10.65 0.95
N ASP A 42 23.51 10.92 1.87
CA ASP A 42 23.59 12.05 2.80
C ASP A 42 24.36 11.67 4.07
N LEU A 43 24.61 10.38 4.32
CA LEU A 43 25.23 9.91 5.54
C LEU A 43 26.75 10.05 5.50
N LYS A 44 27.35 10.37 6.66
CA LYS A 44 28.82 10.41 6.85
C LYS A 44 29.52 9.12 6.40
N LEU A 45 28.87 7.96 6.60
CA LEU A 45 29.39 6.66 6.19
C LEU A 45 29.66 6.56 4.67
N TYR A 46 28.94 7.34 3.87
CA TYR A 46 29.02 7.33 2.40
C TYR A 46 29.51 8.66 1.83
N GLY A 47 30.17 9.49 2.65
CA GLY A 47 30.75 10.78 2.23
C GLY A 47 29.84 12.00 2.40
N GLY A 48 28.66 11.84 3.01
CA GLY A 48 27.77 12.94 3.37
C GLY A 48 28.04 13.55 4.75
N THR A 49 27.05 14.23 5.33
CA THR A 49 27.19 14.97 6.60
C THR A 49 26.23 14.51 7.71
N ALA A 50 25.23 13.71 7.38
CA ALA A 50 24.23 13.21 8.33
C ALA A 50 24.71 12.00 9.13
N ASP A 51 24.27 11.90 10.38
CA ASP A 51 24.56 10.78 11.25
C ASP A 51 23.66 9.59 10.91
N TYR A 52 24.24 8.39 10.87
CA TYR A 52 23.49 7.16 10.71
C TYR A 52 22.86 6.74 12.05
N PHE A 53 21.59 6.34 12.01
CA PHE A 53 20.89 5.73 13.13
C PHE A 53 19.95 4.64 12.62
N ARG A 54 19.69 3.64 13.47
CA ARG A 54 18.87 2.47 13.08
C ARG A 54 17.40 2.86 12.95
N LEU A 55 16.65 2.08 12.18
CA LEU A 55 15.26 2.38 11.84
C LEU A 55 14.36 2.63 13.06
N PHE A 56 14.55 1.84 14.13
CA PHE A 56 13.78 1.90 15.39
C PHE A 56 14.58 2.53 16.53
N GLN A 57 15.69 3.20 16.24
CA GLN A 57 16.46 3.91 17.25
C GLN A 57 15.69 5.15 17.72
N ASN A 58 15.83 5.50 19.01
CA ASN A 58 15.32 6.76 19.52
C ASN A 58 15.98 7.92 18.75
N THR A 59 15.18 8.72 18.06
CA THR A 59 15.68 9.78 17.18
C THR A 59 16.06 11.04 17.94
N ARG A 60 15.62 11.19 19.19
CA ARG A 60 15.93 12.35 20.05
C ARG A 60 17.40 12.44 20.46
N VAL A 61 18.14 11.35 20.36
CA VAL A 61 19.57 11.28 20.70
C VAL A 61 20.49 11.48 19.48
N VAL A 62 19.91 11.69 18.28
CA VAL A 62 20.69 11.89 17.05
C VAL A 62 20.99 13.38 16.90
N ALA A 63 22.27 13.75 16.96
CA ALA A 63 22.71 15.15 16.92
C ALA A 63 22.46 15.78 15.53
N ASN A 64 22.80 15.08 14.44
CA ASN A 64 22.56 15.55 13.08
C ASN A 64 21.85 14.51 12.22
N PRO A 65 20.51 14.41 12.28
CA PRO A 65 19.76 13.43 11.49
C PRO A 65 19.77 13.72 9.97
N GLY A 66 20.15 14.94 9.56
CA GLY A 66 20.20 15.36 8.16
C GLY A 66 18.84 15.77 7.55
N PRO A 67 18.71 15.79 6.21
CA PRO A 67 17.51 16.28 5.52
C PRO A 67 16.24 15.44 5.73
N GLY A 68 16.38 14.19 6.16
CA GLY A 68 15.26 13.28 6.40
C GLY A 68 14.52 12.85 5.13
N LYS A 69 13.26 12.47 5.30
CA LYS A 69 12.30 12.13 4.24
C LYS A 69 12.73 10.98 3.33
N CYS A 70 13.61 10.10 3.79
CA CYS A 70 14.11 8.98 2.99
C CYS A 70 13.46 7.63 3.31
N PHE A 71 12.82 7.49 4.45
CA PHE A 71 12.09 6.26 4.81
C PHE A 71 10.59 6.57 4.95
N PRO A 72 9.67 5.74 4.45
CA PRO A 72 9.84 4.62 3.50
C PRO A 72 10.15 5.09 2.05
N SER A 73 10.40 4.14 1.14
CA SER A 73 10.67 4.45 -0.27
C SER A 73 9.40 4.79 -1.05
N GLY A 74 9.28 6.05 -1.48
CA GLY A 74 8.17 6.52 -2.32
C GLY A 74 8.22 6.02 -3.76
N HIS A 75 9.42 5.82 -4.34
CA HIS A 75 9.55 5.23 -5.67
C HIS A 75 9.09 3.77 -5.70
N ALA A 76 9.38 3.01 -4.64
CA ALA A 76 8.89 1.64 -4.55
C ALA A 76 7.35 1.58 -4.41
N SER A 77 6.71 2.58 -3.78
CA SER A 77 5.25 2.54 -3.56
C SER A 77 4.45 2.71 -4.85
N THR A 78 4.99 3.38 -5.87
CA THR A 78 4.27 3.52 -7.16
C THR A 78 4.04 2.18 -7.85
N ALA A 79 4.90 1.18 -7.58
CA ALA A 79 4.71 -0.19 -8.01
C ALA A 79 3.91 -1.01 -6.99
N PHE A 80 4.25 -0.96 -5.71
CA PHE A 80 3.61 -1.79 -4.68
C PHE A 80 2.16 -1.37 -4.35
N MET A 81 1.72 -0.16 -4.69
CA MET A 81 0.31 0.24 -4.53
C MET A 81 -0.66 -0.68 -5.28
N TRP A 82 -0.19 -1.37 -6.32
CA TRP A 82 -0.97 -2.31 -7.12
C TRP A 82 -1.14 -3.71 -6.50
N ILE A 83 -0.63 -3.96 -5.28
CA ILE A 83 -0.88 -5.20 -4.53
C ILE A 83 -2.39 -5.47 -4.37
N VAL A 84 -3.23 -4.44 -4.31
CA VAL A 84 -4.70 -4.58 -4.28
C VAL A 84 -5.25 -5.43 -5.43
N LEU A 85 -4.60 -5.41 -6.59
CA LEU A 85 -5.02 -6.18 -7.74
C LEU A 85 -5.02 -7.70 -7.48
N LEU A 86 -4.15 -8.18 -6.58
CA LEU A 86 -4.06 -9.59 -6.19
C LEU A 86 -5.27 -10.08 -5.39
N TYR A 87 -6.05 -9.16 -4.84
CA TYR A 87 -7.22 -9.42 -4.01
C TYR A 87 -8.52 -8.92 -4.68
N SER A 88 -8.45 -8.53 -5.95
CA SER A 88 -9.62 -8.01 -6.66
C SER A 88 -10.71 -9.08 -6.83
N PRO A 89 -12.00 -8.73 -6.65
CA PRO A 89 -13.11 -9.65 -6.88
C PRO A 89 -13.41 -9.88 -8.38
N MET A 90 -12.65 -9.28 -9.30
CA MET A 90 -12.84 -9.45 -10.74
C MET A 90 -12.39 -10.86 -11.19
N PRO A 91 -13.27 -11.67 -11.83
CA PRO A 91 -12.95 -13.04 -12.20
C PRO A 91 -11.72 -13.20 -13.10
N TRP A 92 -11.57 -12.31 -14.09
CA TRP A 92 -10.41 -12.32 -15.01
C TRP A 92 -9.08 -12.06 -14.29
N LEU A 93 -9.03 -11.11 -13.35
CA LEU A 93 -7.82 -10.84 -12.56
C LEU A 93 -7.43 -12.02 -11.67
N ARG A 94 -8.42 -12.75 -11.14
CA ARG A 94 -8.18 -13.93 -10.30
C ARG A 94 -7.44 -15.05 -11.05
N GLN A 95 -7.71 -15.23 -12.34
CA GLN A 95 -7.02 -16.22 -13.18
C GLN A 95 -5.54 -15.85 -13.40
N HIS A 96 -5.20 -14.55 -13.39
CA HIS A 96 -3.85 -14.05 -13.61
C HIS A 96 -3.09 -13.65 -12.33
N ARG A 97 -3.60 -14.03 -11.15
CA ARG A 97 -3.04 -13.60 -9.86
C ARG A 97 -1.54 -13.87 -9.72
N SER A 98 -1.06 -15.04 -10.14
CA SER A 98 0.37 -15.39 -10.06
C SER A 98 1.22 -14.46 -10.93
N THR A 99 0.83 -14.27 -12.19
CA THR A 99 1.51 -13.36 -13.13
C THR A 99 1.52 -11.93 -12.61
N MET A 100 0.40 -11.46 -12.05
CA MET A 100 0.31 -10.12 -11.48
C MET A 100 1.16 -9.97 -10.22
N THR A 101 1.26 -11.01 -9.39
CA THR A 101 2.13 -11.01 -8.21
C THR A 101 3.57 -10.84 -8.64
N ILE A 102 4.01 -11.63 -9.61
CA ILE A 102 5.36 -11.53 -10.18
C ILE A 102 5.59 -10.14 -10.78
N ALA A 103 4.64 -9.63 -11.57
CA ALA A 103 4.76 -8.31 -12.20
C ALA A 103 4.89 -7.18 -11.16
N VAL A 104 4.07 -7.16 -10.12
CA VAL A 104 4.12 -6.16 -9.05
C VAL A 104 5.42 -6.25 -8.26
N LEU A 105 5.85 -7.47 -7.92
CA LEU A 105 7.12 -7.68 -7.20
C LEU A 105 8.34 -7.30 -8.04
N LEU A 106 8.35 -7.63 -9.33
CA LEU A 106 9.44 -7.24 -10.24
C LEU A 106 9.48 -5.74 -10.44
N MET A 107 8.34 -5.08 -10.70
CA MET A 107 8.28 -3.63 -10.86
C MET A 107 8.73 -2.91 -9.58
N GLY A 108 8.27 -3.37 -8.41
CA GLY A 108 8.69 -2.80 -7.12
C GLY A 108 10.16 -3.06 -6.80
N GLY A 109 10.65 -4.26 -7.14
CA GLY A 109 12.06 -4.64 -7.02
C GLY A 109 12.97 -3.81 -7.92
N LEU A 110 12.57 -3.55 -9.17
CA LEU A 110 13.31 -2.69 -10.09
C LEU A 110 13.27 -1.22 -9.64
N ALA A 111 12.09 -0.70 -9.31
CA ALA A 111 11.94 0.67 -8.83
C ALA A 111 12.75 0.92 -7.56
N GLY A 112 12.72 -0.02 -6.60
CA GLY A 112 13.53 0.03 -5.40
C GLY A 112 15.03 -0.19 -5.67
N GLY A 113 15.37 -1.15 -6.53
CA GLY A 113 16.73 -1.51 -6.89
C GLY A 113 17.51 -0.37 -7.54
N VAL A 114 16.88 0.37 -8.46
CA VAL A 114 17.46 1.58 -9.05
C VAL A 114 17.78 2.61 -7.96
N GLN A 115 16.88 2.79 -7.00
CA GLN A 115 17.13 3.72 -5.90
C GLN A 115 18.22 3.24 -4.94
N ILE A 116 18.32 1.94 -4.68
CA ILE A 116 19.40 1.36 -3.88
C ILE A 116 20.75 1.55 -4.59
N ALA A 117 20.82 1.24 -5.89
CA ALA A 117 22.03 1.40 -6.69
C ALA A 117 22.52 2.86 -6.75
N LYS A 118 21.59 3.82 -6.75
CA LYS A 118 21.90 5.25 -6.66
C LYS A 118 22.37 5.71 -5.26
N GLY A 119 22.29 4.87 -4.24
CA GLY A 119 22.50 5.29 -2.85
C GLY A 119 21.36 6.15 -2.29
N ALA A 120 20.17 6.10 -2.90
CA ALA A 120 19.00 6.87 -2.47
C ALA A 120 18.22 6.19 -1.35
N HIS A 121 18.30 4.85 -1.23
CA HIS A 121 17.50 4.11 -0.26
C HIS A 121 18.26 2.86 0.23
N PHE A 122 18.06 2.50 1.49
CA PHE A 122 18.44 1.17 1.97
C PHE A 122 17.43 0.11 1.52
N VAL A 123 17.87 -1.15 1.48
CA VAL A 123 16.98 -2.31 1.24
C VAL A 123 15.81 -2.33 2.22
N SER A 124 16.06 -1.99 3.50
CA SER A 124 15.03 -1.87 4.53
C SER A 124 13.95 -0.84 4.19
N HIS A 125 14.29 0.26 3.49
CA HIS A 125 13.31 1.29 3.09
C HIS A 125 12.36 0.75 2.03
N VAL A 126 12.88 -0.05 1.09
CA VAL A 126 12.08 -0.69 0.02
C VAL A 126 11.19 -1.78 0.61
N LEU A 127 11.76 -2.67 1.44
CA LEU A 127 10.99 -3.73 2.09
C LEU A 127 9.88 -3.17 2.97
N ALA A 128 10.17 -2.14 3.77
CA ALA A 128 9.15 -1.47 4.57
C ALA A 128 8.02 -0.89 3.71
N THR A 129 8.33 -0.31 2.54
CA THR A 129 7.29 0.11 1.59
C THR A 129 6.43 -1.07 1.15
N THR A 130 7.03 -2.20 0.78
CA THR A 130 6.29 -3.41 0.39
C THR A 130 5.34 -3.85 1.50
N TRP A 131 5.84 -3.95 2.74
CA TRP A 131 5.05 -4.33 3.91
C TRP A 131 3.90 -3.35 4.18
N LEU A 132 4.16 -2.04 4.09
CA LEU A 132 3.13 -1.01 4.29
C LEU A 132 2.03 -1.07 3.22
N CYS A 133 2.40 -1.13 1.93
CA CYS A 133 1.44 -1.25 0.83
C CYS A 133 0.57 -2.51 0.97
N TRP A 134 1.19 -3.64 1.36
CA TRP A 134 0.46 -4.89 1.59
C TRP A 134 -0.49 -4.79 2.80
N GLY A 135 -0.02 -4.23 3.92
CA GLY A 135 -0.82 -4.05 5.13
C GLY A 135 -2.03 -3.16 4.92
N VAL A 136 -1.87 -2.01 4.26
CA VAL A 136 -2.98 -1.11 3.91
C VAL A 136 -3.99 -1.81 2.99
N THR A 137 -3.51 -2.59 2.03
CA THR A 137 -4.38 -3.39 1.14
C THR A 137 -5.21 -4.41 1.92
N LEU A 138 -4.59 -5.18 2.82
CA LEU A 138 -5.28 -6.18 3.63
C LEU A 138 -6.30 -5.54 4.57
N PHE A 139 -5.95 -4.40 5.17
CA PHE A 139 -6.86 -3.63 6.02
C PHE A 139 -8.09 -3.14 5.23
N ALA A 140 -7.87 -2.56 4.05
CA ALA A 140 -8.97 -2.10 3.20
C ALA A 140 -9.87 -3.25 2.74
N LEU A 141 -9.30 -4.41 2.43
CA LEU A 141 -10.04 -5.63 2.10
C LEU A 141 -10.88 -6.13 3.29
N ALA A 142 -10.31 -6.16 4.49
CA ALA A 142 -11.03 -6.55 5.70
C ALA A 142 -12.19 -5.59 5.97
N ALA A 143 -11.97 -4.28 5.87
CA ALA A 143 -13.00 -3.26 6.02
C ALA A 143 -14.12 -3.41 4.97
N GLN A 144 -13.78 -3.66 3.70
CA GLN A 144 -14.75 -3.92 2.65
C GLN A 144 -15.60 -5.16 2.94
N ASN A 145 -14.97 -6.24 3.42
CA ASN A 145 -15.67 -7.47 3.76
C ASN A 145 -16.69 -7.24 4.89
N GLU A 146 -16.32 -6.55 5.96
CA GLU A 146 -17.25 -6.23 7.05
C GLU A 146 -18.39 -5.32 6.60
N LEU A 147 -18.10 -4.27 5.83
CA LEU A 147 -19.12 -3.39 5.25
C LEU A 147 -20.11 -4.18 4.37
N SER A 148 -19.61 -5.13 3.57
CA SER A 148 -20.45 -5.95 2.70
C SER A 148 -21.39 -6.87 3.48
N LYS A 149 -20.94 -7.44 4.61
CA LYS A 149 -21.77 -8.25 5.51
C LYS A 149 -22.90 -7.41 6.11
N HIS A 150 -22.57 -6.22 6.62
CA HIS A 150 -23.55 -5.31 7.22
C HIS A 150 -24.60 -4.84 6.21
N TRP A 151 -24.17 -4.52 4.98
CA TRP A 151 -25.06 -4.14 3.89
C TRP A 151 -26.04 -5.26 3.51
N CYS A 152 -25.55 -6.50 3.41
CA CYS A 152 -26.40 -7.67 3.16
C CYS A 152 -27.41 -7.91 4.29
N ALA A 153 -27.01 -7.75 5.56
CA ALA A 153 -27.89 -7.89 6.71
C ALA A 153 -28.97 -6.79 6.77
N ALA A 154 -28.62 -5.54 6.43
CA ALA A 154 -29.58 -4.44 6.36
C ALA A 154 -30.58 -4.61 5.20
N CYS A 155 -30.11 -5.00 4.01
CA CYS A 155 -30.96 -5.24 2.85
C CYS A 155 -31.94 -6.40 3.08
N LYS A 156 -31.50 -7.49 3.73
CA LYS A 156 -32.40 -8.59 4.15
C LYS A 156 -33.49 -8.14 5.10
N ARG A 157 -33.23 -7.19 6.01
CA ARG A 157 -34.25 -6.64 6.93
C ARG A 157 -35.29 -5.79 6.19
N HIS A 158 -34.85 -4.99 5.23
CA HIS A 158 -35.74 -4.09 4.48
C HIS A 158 -36.68 -4.81 3.50
N PHE A 159 -36.33 -6.02 3.08
CA PHE A 159 -37.11 -6.87 2.17
C PHE A 159 -37.84 -8.05 2.86
N GLN A 160 -37.91 -8.09 4.20
CA GLN A 160 -38.77 -9.05 4.88
C GLN A 160 -40.24 -8.78 4.48
N PRO A 161 -40.99 -9.77 3.94
CA PRO A 161 -42.39 -9.57 3.63
C PRO A 161 -43.14 -9.23 4.91
N ARG A 162 -43.93 -8.14 4.89
CA ARG A 162 -44.82 -7.78 5.99
C ARG A 162 -45.77 -8.97 6.21
N LYS A 163 -45.76 -9.57 7.40
CA LYS A 163 -46.74 -10.60 7.77
C LYS A 163 -48.13 -9.96 7.66
N SER A 164 -48.98 -10.50 6.79
CA SER A 164 -50.40 -10.12 6.73
C SER A 164 -51.07 -10.65 8.00
N THR A 165 -51.43 -9.73 8.89
CA THR A 165 -52.39 -9.99 9.99
C THR A 165 -53.81 -9.99 9.44
#